data_AF-F3G3J3-F1
#
_entry.id   AF-F3G3J3-F1
#
_cell.length_a   1.000
_cell.length_b   1.000
_cell.length_c   1.000
_cell.angle_alpha   90.00
_cell.angle_beta   90.00
_cell.angle_gamma   90.00
#
_symmetry.space_group_name_H-M   'P 1'
#
loop_
_entity.id
_entity.type
_entity.pdbx_description
1 polymer ?
#
loop_
_entity_poly.entity_id
_entity_poly.type
_entity_poly.pdbx_seq_one_letter_code
_entity_poly.pdbx_strand_id
1 'polypeptide(L)'
;KPITDEARAYAAWLEDHPDEFPPHAGVPPKGADEPLTYGEACAALKLAVPKGYARSVFNVNLLKSLEKQKALSPAARALLAEIRDGWDSSRGKRIHVKGKIGVQGWEFDDRCVITLRKLNMLLREKYLPKDFPYTTPYTEGKARLKYRDALFTMRTGALAGDSGTSGAQHGFGVEIAASTDRMNAQLGGTNNPAVKSLFERYGYPGVKVNTHAFRHELNTQMRKAGLSQLLIDAFSGRSSMGSVYNHETVEERTQGVADYHPKTKHGTAALRLDKVKTNQPLSLTDVMELREGEQDRIIHQTHLGVCVHNFASEPCPKMGACLDCGRLGCVKGDDVKLGNLKEERDDLKRRLDKALGAQSRDVFGASEWAKKLGEKLFKCEELIQTLENPGLEKGAIVWNVDNGWTLTKNAVAMSGLIEVKVIEEHPAQEALSSLDDVLALLNEIEG
;
A
#
# COMPACT_ATOMS: atom_id res chain seq x y z
N LYS A 1 6.17 19.52 1.78
CA LYS A 1 7.46 18.79 1.73
C LYS A 1 7.47 17.74 2.83
N PRO A 2 7.85 16.49 2.54
CA PRO A 2 8.05 15.46 3.56
C PRO A 2 8.87 15.99 4.75
N ILE A 3 8.45 15.64 5.97
CA ILE A 3 9.12 16.04 7.22
C ILE A 3 10.58 15.57 7.32
N THR A 4 10.99 14.60 6.50
CA THR A 4 12.33 14.01 6.51
C THR A 4 13.28 14.60 5.46
N ASP A 5 12.80 15.42 4.51
CA ASP A 5 13.63 15.97 3.43
C ASP A 5 14.72 16.89 3.97
N GLU A 6 14.36 17.80 4.87
CA GLU A 6 15.29 18.76 5.46
C GLU A 6 16.39 18.04 6.24
N ALA A 7 16.03 17.03 7.03
CA ALA A 7 17.00 16.30 7.84
C ALA A 7 17.93 15.42 6.98
N ARG A 8 17.43 14.84 5.89
CA ARG A 8 18.25 14.10 4.92
C ARG A 8 19.20 15.02 4.16
N ALA A 9 18.73 16.18 3.73
CA ALA A 9 19.57 17.20 3.10
C ALA A 9 20.67 17.70 4.06
N TYR A 10 20.34 17.90 5.34
CA TYR A 10 21.31 18.25 6.36
C TYR A 10 22.31 17.11 6.65
N ALA A 11 21.86 15.87 6.72
CA ALA A 11 22.75 14.71 6.85
C ALA A 11 23.71 14.60 5.67
N ALA A 12 23.23 14.87 4.45
CA ALA A 12 24.07 14.91 3.26
C ALA A 12 25.13 16.01 3.38
N TRP A 13 24.71 17.24 3.72
CA TRP A 13 25.62 18.36 3.93
C TRP A 13 26.70 18.06 4.97
N LEU A 14 26.34 17.47 6.12
CA LEU A 14 27.27 17.09 7.19
C LEU A 14 28.31 16.06 6.75
N GLU A 15 27.96 15.17 5.83
CA GLU A 15 28.87 14.17 5.28
C GLU A 15 29.75 14.76 4.18
N ASP A 16 29.22 15.68 3.37
CA ASP A 16 29.99 16.33 2.30
C ASP A 16 30.96 17.40 2.84
N HIS A 17 30.69 17.98 4.01
CA HIS A 17 31.48 19.06 4.61
C HIS A 17 31.94 18.69 6.05
N PRO A 18 32.81 17.67 6.22
CA PRO A 18 33.21 17.18 7.54
C PRO A 18 33.93 18.22 8.40
N ASP A 19 34.70 19.10 7.77
CA ASP A 19 35.54 20.09 8.45
C ASP A 19 34.88 21.46 8.62
N GLU A 20 33.68 21.65 8.06
CA GLU A 20 32.95 22.91 8.12
C GLU A 20 31.94 22.94 9.25
N PHE A 21 31.83 24.09 9.91
CA PHE A 21 30.83 24.32 10.93
C PHE A 21 29.45 24.51 10.28
N PRO A 22 28.38 23.82 10.75
CA PRO A 22 27.05 23.92 10.16
C PRO A 22 26.53 25.36 10.03
N PRO A 23 26.18 25.83 8.81
CA PRO A 23 25.77 27.22 8.62
C PRO A 23 24.39 27.48 9.23
N HIS A 24 24.28 28.58 10.00
CA HIS A 24 23.01 29.14 10.46
C HIS A 24 23.21 30.61 10.87
N ALA A 25 22.11 31.35 11.08
CA ALA A 25 22.14 32.79 11.37
C ALA A 25 22.91 33.22 12.64
N GLY A 26 23.31 32.27 13.49
CA GLY A 26 24.06 32.53 14.72
C GLY A 26 25.56 32.28 14.60
N VAL A 27 26.03 31.80 13.43
CA VAL A 27 27.46 31.59 13.18
C VAL A 27 28.12 32.96 12.96
N PRO A 28 29.20 33.29 13.70
CA PRO A 28 29.91 34.54 13.50
C PRO A 28 30.55 34.62 12.10
N PRO A 29 30.64 35.80 11.47
CA PRO A 29 31.26 35.99 10.16
C PRO A 29 32.79 35.96 10.27
N LYS A 30 33.35 34.81 10.67
CA LYS A 30 34.78 34.58 10.91
C LYS A 30 35.25 33.33 10.18
N GLY A 31 36.51 33.31 9.77
CA GLY A 31 37.16 32.14 9.19
C GLY A 31 37.22 30.94 10.17
N ALA A 32 37.42 29.73 9.62
CA ALA A 32 37.41 28.49 10.40
C ALA A 32 38.41 28.46 11.57
N ASP A 33 39.56 29.12 11.40
CA ASP A 33 40.68 29.15 12.34
C ASP A 33 40.82 30.49 13.08
N GLU A 34 39.88 31.42 12.88
CA GLU A 34 39.88 32.69 13.60
C GLU A 34 39.42 32.52 15.06
N PRO A 35 40.07 33.21 16.01
CA PRO A 35 39.66 33.17 17.42
C PRO A 35 38.25 33.70 17.64
N LEU A 36 37.47 32.95 18.42
CA LEU A 36 36.13 33.28 18.86
C LEU A 36 36.12 33.74 20.32
N THR A 37 35.35 34.77 20.60
CA THR A 37 34.93 35.07 21.97
C THR A 37 33.94 34.01 22.46
N TYR A 38 33.81 33.83 23.78
CA TYR A 38 32.80 32.92 24.31
C TYR A 38 31.36 33.29 23.90
N GLY A 39 31.08 34.59 23.70
CA GLY A 39 29.79 35.04 23.20
C GLY A 39 29.52 34.52 21.79
N GLU A 40 30.48 34.66 20.89
CA GLU A 40 30.42 34.13 19.52
C GLU A 40 30.36 32.60 19.50
N ALA A 41 31.14 31.92 20.33
CA ALA A 41 31.10 30.47 20.46
C ALA A 41 29.72 29.98 20.95
N CYS A 42 29.13 30.64 21.94
CA CYS A 42 27.78 30.33 22.39
C CYS A 42 26.71 30.61 21.33
N ALA A 43 26.85 31.71 20.57
CA ALA A 43 25.95 32.02 19.46
C ALA A 43 26.02 30.95 18.35
N ALA A 44 27.23 30.51 17.99
CA ALA A 44 27.45 29.41 17.07
C ALA A 44 26.85 28.09 17.59
N LEU A 45 26.80 27.86 18.90
CA LEU A 45 26.16 26.69 19.51
C LEU A 45 24.64 26.87 19.76
N LYS A 46 24.04 27.99 19.33
CA LYS A 46 22.65 28.36 19.61
C LYS A 46 22.31 28.31 21.11
N LEU A 47 23.24 28.72 21.96
CA LEU A 47 23.05 28.79 23.41
C LEU A 47 22.54 30.18 23.79
N ALA A 48 21.46 30.23 24.58
CA ALA A 48 21.00 31.47 25.18
C ALA A 48 21.96 31.89 26.31
N VAL A 49 22.48 33.11 26.23
CA VAL A 49 23.50 33.60 27.16
C VAL A 49 23.04 34.87 27.88
N PRO A 50 22.89 34.84 29.21
CA PRO A 50 22.76 36.05 30.00
C PRO A 50 24.04 36.90 29.91
N LYS A 51 23.88 38.23 29.91
CA LYS A 51 25.00 39.16 29.76
C LYS A 51 26.10 38.90 30.81
N GLY A 52 27.33 38.68 30.35
CA GLY A 52 28.49 38.39 31.21
C GLY A 52 28.66 36.92 31.62
N TYR A 53 27.78 36.00 31.19
CA TYR A 53 27.84 34.59 31.58
C TYR A 53 28.30 33.65 30.45
N ALA A 54 28.70 34.17 29.29
CA ALA A 54 29.07 33.38 28.11
C ALA A 54 30.08 32.27 28.42
N ARG A 55 31.17 32.60 29.13
CA ARG A 55 32.20 31.65 29.57
C ARG A 55 31.62 30.50 30.39
N SER A 56 30.75 30.82 31.37
CA SER A 56 30.12 29.82 32.24
C SER A 56 29.15 28.94 31.46
N VAL A 57 28.32 29.54 30.60
CA VAL A 57 27.37 28.82 29.73
C VAL A 57 28.11 27.88 28.78
N PHE A 58 29.20 28.34 28.16
CA PHE A 58 30.06 27.52 27.31
C PHE A 58 30.63 26.32 28.07
N ASN A 59 31.20 26.57 29.25
CA ASN A 59 31.77 25.53 30.10
C ASN A 59 30.75 24.46 30.50
N VAL A 60 29.58 24.88 30.97
CA VAL A 60 28.54 23.96 31.47
C VAL A 60 27.90 23.17 30.33
N ASN A 61 27.52 23.85 29.25
CA ASN A 61 26.73 23.23 28.19
C ASN A 61 27.58 22.45 27.19
N LEU A 62 28.82 22.86 26.91
CA LEU A 62 29.69 22.13 25.98
C LEU A 62 30.70 21.28 26.73
N LEU A 63 31.67 21.90 27.40
CA LEU A 63 32.86 21.20 27.92
C LEU A 63 32.50 20.15 28.98
N LYS A 64 31.80 20.54 30.05
CA LYS A 64 31.34 19.62 31.10
C LYS A 64 30.35 18.57 30.60
N SER A 65 29.57 18.90 29.56
CA SER A 65 28.67 17.93 28.95
C SER A 65 29.44 16.84 28.22
N LEU A 66 30.51 17.20 27.52
CA LEU A 66 31.36 16.27 26.78
C LEU A 66 32.22 15.42 27.72
N GLU A 67 32.76 16.01 28.80
CA GLU A 67 33.54 15.28 29.82
C GLU A 67 32.77 14.12 30.47
N LYS A 68 31.43 14.22 30.52
CA LYS A 68 30.57 13.14 31.04
C LYS A 68 30.39 12.00 30.04
N GLN A 69 30.71 12.19 28.77
CA GLN A 69 30.54 11.16 27.75
C GLN A 69 31.68 10.14 27.81
N LYS A 70 31.34 8.84 27.90
CA LYS A 70 32.31 7.75 27.99
C LYS A 70 33.00 7.42 26.66
N ALA A 71 32.48 7.88 25.53
CA ALA A 71 32.84 7.40 24.19
C ALA A 71 33.28 8.53 23.24
N LEU A 72 34.11 9.46 23.71
CA LEU A 72 34.73 10.50 22.87
C LEU A 72 35.86 9.93 21.98
N SER A 73 36.02 10.44 20.76
CA SER A 73 37.20 10.12 19.94
C SER A 73 38.51 10.61 20.60
N PRO A 74 39.67 9.98 20.29
CA PRO A 74 40.97 10.43 20.79
C PRO A 74 41.27 11.90 20.47
N ALA A 75 40.92 12.35 19.26
CA ALA A 75 41.11 13.73 18.83
C ALA A 75 40.27 14.72 19.66
N ALA A 76 39.01 14.39 19.92
CA ALA A 76 38.15 15.22 20.76
C ALA A 76 38.60 15.27 22.22
N ARG A 77 39.11 14.17 22.77
CA ARG A 77 39.70 14.14 24.12
C ARG A 77 40.95 15.01 24.20
N ALA A 78 41.84 14.93 23.22
CA ALA A 78 43.04 15.77 23.15
C ALA A 78 42.66 17.25 23.08
N LEU A 79 41.68 17.61 22.25
CA LEU A 79 41.18 18.97 22.13
C LEU A 79 40.54 19.48 23.43
N LEU A 80 39.75 18.65 24.12
CA LEU A 80 39.20 19.03 25.43
C LEU A 80 40.29 19.26 26.47
N ALA A 81 41.32 18.42 26.47
CA ALA A 81 42.48 18.59 27.36
C ALA A 81 43.24 19.89 27.06
N GLU A 82 43.47 20.20 25.78
CA GLU A 82 44.09 21.47 25.35
C GLU A 82 43.28 22.69 25.82
N ILE A 83 41.96 22.66 25.65
CA ILE A 83 41.08 23.75 26.12
C ILE A 83 41.16 23.89 27.64
N ARG A 84 41.23 22.76 28.36
CA ARG A 84 41.32 22.76 29.84
C ARG A 84 42.66 23.25 30.35
N ASP A 85 43.76 22.93 29.68
CA ASP A 85 45.09 23.43 30.04
C ASP A 85 45.15 24.95 29.92
N GLY A 86 44.52 25.52 28.88
CA GLY A 86 44.38 26.96 28.70
C GLY A 86 43.24 27.63 29.50
N TRP A 87 42.53 26.91 30.38
CA TRP A 87 41.36 27.43 31.08
C TRP A 87 41.72 27.97 32.48
N ASP A 88 41.42 29.24 32.73
CA ASP A 88 41.64 29.86 34.04
C ASP A 88 40.67 29.28 35.10
N SER A 89 41.20 28.46 36.00
CA SER A 89 40.43 27.82 37.07
C SER A 89 40.28 28.67 38.33
N SER A 90 40.77 29.91 38.32
CA SER A 90 40.65 30.84 39.43
C SER A 90 39.22 31.39 39.59
N ARG A 91 38.99 32.15 40.67
CA ARG A 91 37.70 32.83 40.90
C ARG A 91 37.46 34.03 39.96
N GLY A 92 38.39 34.33 39.06
CA GLY A 92 38.37 35.49 38.18
C GLY A 92 38.57 36.81 38.92
N LYS A 93 39.03 37.84 38.22
CA LYS A 93 39.18 39.19 38.76
C LYS A 93 37.87 39.95 38.66
N ARG A 94 37.41 40.51 39.79
CA ARG A 94 36.13 41.24 39.86
C ARG A 94 36.27 42.61 39.18
N ILE A 95 35.39 42.90 38.23
CA ILE A 95 35.31 44.20 37.56
C ILE A 95 34.28 45.07 38.29
N HIS A 96 34.71 46.25 38.74
CA HIS A 96 33.83 47.27 39.32
C HIS A 96 33.80 48.48 38.38
N VAL A 97 32.60 48.97 38.07
CA VAL A 97 32.43 50.19 37.25
C VAL A 97 32.07 51.35 38.17
N LYS A 98 32.82 52.46 38.06
CA LYS A 98 32.61 53.67 38.87
C LYS A 98 31.18 54.18 38.69
N GLY A 99 30.41 54.27 39.78
CA GLY A 99 29.01 54.72 39.78
C GLY A 99 27.95 53.60 39.73
N LYS A 100 28.34 52.32 39.68
CA LYS A 100 27.40 51.19 39.79
C LYS A 100 27.67 50.34 41.04
N ILE A 101 26.62 50.00 41.78
CA ILE A 101 26.71 49.16 42.99
C ILE A 101 26.87 47.69 42.55
N GLY A 102 27.84 46.98 43.15
CA GLY A 102 28.10 45.55 42.91
C GLY A 102 29.19 45.23 41.89
N VAL A 103 29.48 43.93 41.73
CA VAL A 103 30.40 43.39 40.71
C VAL A 103 29.70 43.42 39.35
N GLN A 104 30.34 44.03 38.35
CA GLN A 104 29.77 44.22 37.01
C GLN A 104 30.21 43.13 36.02
N GLY A 105 31.22 42.33 36.37
CA GLY A 105 31.70 41.22 35.56
C GLY A 105 32.92 40.55 36.20
N TRP A 106 33.36 39.46 35.59
CA TRP A 106 34.57 38.74 35.96
C TRP A 106 35.49 38.65 34.76
N GLU A 107 36.75 38.98 34.97
CA GLU A 107 37.83 38.83 34.00
C GLU A 107 38.61 37.54 34.32
N PHE A 108 38.95 36.78 33.29
CA PHE A 108 39.68 35.51 33.38
C PHE A 108 40.86 35.55 32.39
N ASP A 109 42.01 34.99 32.78
CA ASP A 109 43.20 34.87 31.91
C ASP A 109 43.16 33.55 31.13
N ASP A 110 42.10 33.33 30.35
CA ASP A 110 41.98 32.15 29.51
C ASP A 110 42.96 32.24 28.33
N ARG A 111 43.83 31.23 28.21
CA ARG A 111 44.82 31.10 27.14
C ARG A 111 44.39 30.15 26.03
N CYS A 112 43.29 29.42 26.24
CA CYS A 112 42.74 28.54 25.22
C CYS A 112 42.17 29.34 24.04
N VAL A 113 42.53 28.96 22.82
CA VAL A 113 41.97 29.55 21.60
C VAL A 113 40.84 28.66 21.08
N ILE A 114 39.63 29.22 21.03
CA ILE A 114 38.45 28.58 20.46
C ILE A 114 38.25 29.09 19.04
N THR A 115 38.08 28.18 18.08
CA THR A 115 37.82 28.51 16.66
C THR A 115 36.61 27.72 16.15
N LEU A 116 36.03 28.11 15.02
CA LEU A 116 34.91 27.37 14.42
C LEU A 116 35.30 25.92 14.09
N ARG A 117 36.54 25.66 13.66
CA ARG A 117 37.06 24.31 13.41
C ARG A 117 37.05 23.47 14.68
N LYS A 118 37.60 23.99 15.78
CA LYS A 118 37.60 23.31 17.09
C LYS A 118 36.18 23.07 17.61
N LEU A 119 35.29 24.05 17.43
CA LEU A 119 33.88 23.90 17.80
C LEU A 119 33.17 22.83 16.96
N ASN A 120 33.41 22.76 15.65
CA ASN A 120 32.82 21.74 14.77
C ASN A 120 33.20 20.32 15.23
N MET A 121 34.47 20.09 15.58
CA MET A 121 34.91 18.80 16.11
C MET A 121 34.14 18.39 17.37
N LEU A 122 34.05 19.29 18.36
CA LEU A 122 33.34 19.03 19.62
C LEU A 122 31.82 18.90 19.43
N LEU A 123 31.26 19.68 18.50
CA LEU A 123 29.83 19.67 18.14
C LEU A 123 29.44 18.34 17.52
N ARG A 124 30.25 17.83 16.58
CA ARG A 124 30.01 16.55 15.93
C ARG A 124 30.01 15.39 16.92
N GLU A 125 30.97 15.34 17.84
CA GLU A 125 31.02 14.35 18.91
C GLU A 125 29.83 14.44 19.86
N LYS A 126 29.37 15.66 20.15
CA LYS A 126 28.26 15.87 21.08
C LYS A 126 26.92 15.46 20.50
N TYR A 127 26.66 15.80 19.24
CA TYR A 127 25.32 15.78 18.67
C TYR A 127 25.12 14.75 17.54
N LEU A 128 26.18 14.25 16.91
CA LEU A 128 26.02 13.21 15.89
C LEU A 128 25.94 11.82 16.53
N PRO A 129 25.18 10.89 15.91
CA PRO A 129 25.22 9.49 16.28
C PRO A 129 26.63 8.92 16.19
N LYS A 130 26.97 8.00 17.09
CA LYS A 130 28.31 7.35 17.16
C LYS A 130 28.79 6.77 15.83
N ASP A 131 27.87 6.19 15.07
CA ASP A 131 28.16 5.49 13.81
C ASP A 131 27.89 6.35 12.57
N PHE A 132 27.66 7.66 12.73
CA PHE A 132 27.48 8.60 11.62
C PHE A 132 28.63 8.48 10.59
N PRO A 133 28.35 8.45 9.27
CA PRO A 133 27.10 8.79 8.58
C PRO A 133 26.06 7.67 8.50
N TYR A 134 26.29 6.52 9.14
CA TYR A 134 25.41 5.36 9.06
C TYR A 134 24.44 5.28 10.22
N THR A 135 23.26 4.69 9.96
CA THR A 135 22.19 4.52 10.94
C THR A 135 22.44 3.38 11.92
N THR A 136 23.35 2.47 11.60
CA THR A 136 23.65 1.27 12.39
C THR A 136 25.15 1.05 12.57
N PRO A 137 25.55 0.35 13.66
CA PRO A 137 26.90 -0.14 13.83
C PRO A 137 27.34 -1.04 12.67
N TYR A 138 28.65 -1.10 12.44
CA TYR A 138 29.19 -2.06 11.48
C TYR A 138 28.93 -3.50 11.95
N THR A 139 28.46 -4.34 11.04
CA THR A 139 28.31 -5.79 11.24
C THR A 139 28.70 -6.47 9.95
N GLU A 140 29.59 -7.46 10.03
CA GLU A 140 30.06 -8.19 8.87
C GLU A 140 28.91 -8.78 8.05
N GLY A 141 28.97 -8.64 6.73
CA GLY A 141 27.93 -9.13 5.81
C GLY A 141 26.62 -8.35 5.79
N LYS A 142 26.47 -7.26 6.55
CA LYS A 142 25.26 -6.42 6.54
C LYS A 142 25.50 -5.07 5.87
N ALA A 143 24.69 -4.77 4.85
CA ALA A 143 24.66 -3.44 4.25
C ALA A 143 24.22 -2.39 5.30
N ARG A 144 24.90 -1.24 5.30
CA ARG A 144 24.59 -0.12 6.21
C ARG A 144 23.92 0.99 5.42
N LEU A 145 22.86 1.55 5.98
CA LEU A 145 22.14 2.67 5.40
C LEU A 145 22.70 3.98 5.94
N LYS A 146 22.90 4.98 5.08
CA LYS A 146 23.31 6.33 5.49
C LYS A 146 22.10 7.14 5.94
N TYR A 147 22.31 8.11 6.83
CA TYR A 147 21.25 9.03 7.26
C TYR A 147 20.68 9.86 6.11
N ARG A 148 21.48 10.18 5.08
CA ARG A 148 20.99 10.90 3.88
C ARG A 148 19.96 10.10 3.07
N ASP A 149 20.02 8.77 3.11
CA ASP A 149 19.17 7.87 2.32
C ASP A 149 18.04 7.24 3.14
N ALA A 150 18.13 7.28 4.47
CA ALA A 150 17.15 6.66 5.35
C ALA A 150 15.81 7.42 5.38
N LEU A 151 14.72 6.68 5.15
CA LEU A 151 13.37 7.24 4.99
C LEU A 151 12.90 8.07 6.19
N PHE A 152 13.27 7.63 7.40
CA PHE A 152 12.82 8.21 8.67
C PHE A 152 13.87 9.08 9.37
N THR A 153 14.84 9.63 8.64
CA THR A 153 15.80 10.59 9.19
C THR A 153 15.10 11.90 9.57
N MET A 154 15.33 12.36 10.81
CA MET A 154 14.84 13.62 11.35
C MET A 154 15.94 14.35 12.12
N ARG A 155 15.76 15.65 12.38
CA ARG A 155 16.64 16.40 13.29
C ARG A 155 16.47 15.87 14.71
N THR A 156 17.57 15.74 15.45
CA THR A 156 17.52 15.31 16.84
C THR A 156 16.60 16.23 17.65
N GLY A 157 15.63 15.63 18.34
CA GLY A 157 14.64 16.35 19.15
C GLY A 157 13.41 16.82 18.39
N ALA A 158 13.32 16.67 17.06
CA ALA A 158 12.15 17.11 16.28
C ALA A 158 10.80 16.51 16.74
N LEU A 159 10.83 15.33 17.37
CA LEU A 159 9.64 14.66 17.91
C LEU A 159 9.40 14.87 19.40
N ALA A 160 10.25 15.63 20.08
CA ALA A 160 10.03 16.03 21.48
C ALA A 160 9.05 17.21 21.51
N GLY A 161 7.76 16.93 21.27
CA GLY A 161 6.70 17.93 21.37
C GLY A 161 6.46 18.38 22.81
N ASP A 162 6.29 19.70 23.02
CA ASP A 162 5.74 20.39 24.19
C ASP A 162 6.15 19.91 25.59
N SER A 163 7.29 19.23 25.74
CA SER A 163 7.92 19.09 27.04
C SER A 163 8.41 20.48 27.44
N GLY A 164 7.68 21.17 28.33
CA GLY A 164 7.99 22.51 28.84
C GLY A 164 9.41 22.70 29.42
N THR A 165 10.24 21.65 29.44
CA THR A 165 11.70 21.74 29.41
C THR A 165 12.18 22.40 28.12
N SER A 166 12.47 23.70 28.24
CA SER A 166 13.18 24.55 27.28
C SER A 166 14.64 24.13 27.04
N GLY A 167 14.91 22.82 26.91
CA GLY A 167 16.16 22.32 26.39
C GLY A 167 16.19 22.64 24.90
N ALA A 168 16.71 23.81 24.55
CA ALA A 168 16.79 24.30 23.18
C ALA A 168 17.22 23.16 22.26
N GLN A 169 16.34 22.82 21.31
CA GLN A 169 16.66 21.93 20.20
C GLN A 169 17.76 22.61 19.39
N HIS A 170 19.02 22.45 19.79
CA HIS A 170 20.15 23.05 19.10
C HIS A 170 20.22 22.56 17.64
N GLY A 171 19.56 21.42 17.39
CA GLY A 171 19.28 20.92 16.06
C GLY A 171 20.58 20.76 15.30
N PHE A 172 21.62 20.20 15.90
CA PHE A 172 22.89 19.92 15.22
C PHE A 172 23.04 18.45 14.85
N GLY A 173 22.20 17.58 15.42
CA GLY A 173 22.19 16.15 15.18
C GLY A 173 21.07 15.69 14.24
N VAL A 174 21.19 14.43 13.83
CA VAL A 174 20.17 13.68 13.11
C VAL A 174 19.89 12.37 13.85
N GLU A 175 18.67 11.86 13.73
CA GLU A 175 18.25 10.60 14.33
C GLU A 175 17.24 9.86 13.44
N ILE A 176 17.05 8.57 13.68
CA ILE A 176 15.97 7.79 13.06
C ILE A 176 14.73 7.92 13.94
N ALA A 177 13.68 8.54 13.40
CA ALA A 177 12.42 8.76 14.10
C ALA A 177 11.78 7.46 14.60
N ALA A 178 11.88 6.39 13.81
CA ALA A 178 11.30 5.07 14.09
C ALA A 178 12.30 4.12 14.78
N SER A 179 13.03 4.60 15.79
CA SER A 179 13.94 3.73 16.57
C SER A 179 13.15 2.71 17.40
N THR A 180 13.72 1.51 17.60
CA THR A 180 13.11 0.43 18.39
C THR A 180 12.69 0.88 19.78
N ASP A 181 13.56 1.60 20.50
CA ASP A 181 13.28 2.05 21.87
C ASP A 181 12.07 3.01 21.92
N ARG A 182 12.03 3.98 20.99
CA ARG A 182 10.91 4.92 20.87
C ARG A 182 9.61 4.21 20.52
N MET A 183 9.64 3.28 19.57
CA MET A 183 8.46 2.52 19.17
C MET A 183 7.95 1.65 20.32
N ASN A 184 8.83 0.99 21.05
CA ASN A 184 8.47 0.19 22.23
C ASN A 184 7.80 1.05 23.31
N ALA A 185 8.35 2.24 23.60
CA ALA A 185 7.74 3.17 24.55
C ALA A 185 6.34 3.63 24.10
N GLN A 186 6.15 3.89 22.81
CA GLN A 186 4.86 4.32 22.26
C GLN A 186 3.82 3.20 22.22
N LEU A 187 4.22 1.96 21.94
CA LEU A 187 3.30 0.83 21.74
C LEU A 187 3.04 -0.01 23.00
N GLY A 188 4.03 -0.10 23.90
CA GLY A 188 3.94 -0.85 25.16
C GLY A 188 3.71 0.02 26.39
N GLY A 189 3.86 1.34 26.25
CA GLY A 189 3.89 2.28 27.36
C GLY A 189 5.24 2.31 28.09
N THR A 190 5.34 3.16 29.11
CA THR A 190 6.54 3.29 29.94
C THR A 190 6.19 3.10 31.41
N ASN A 191 7.19 2.86 32.25
CA ASN A 191 7.00 2.82 33.70
C ASN A 191 6.76 4.22 34.31
N ASN A 192 6.89 5.28 33.51
CA ASN A 192 6.64 6.64 33.96
C ASN A 192 5.15 6.99 33.76
N PRO A 193 4.37 7.18 34.84
CA PRO A 193 2.94 7.49 34.75
C PRO A 193 2.65 8.83 34.07
N ALA A 194 3.64 9.73 33.94
CA ALA A 194 3.48 10.98 33.21
C ALA A 194 3.54 10.81 31.68
N VAL A 195 4.04 9.68 31.17
CA VAL A 195 4.23 9.43 29.73
C VAL A 195 3.20 8.42 29.24
N LYS A 196 2.15 8.93 28.59
CA LYS A 196 1.11 8.11 27.97
C LYS A 196 1.62 7.45 26.68
N SER A 197 1.28 6.19 26.50
CA SER A 197 1.46 5.44 25.25
C SER A 197 0.61 6.01 24.12
N LEU A 198 0.86 5.57 22.88
CA LEU A 198 0.02 5.89 21.73
C LEU A 198 -1.43 5.49 21.98
N PHE A 199 -1.69 4.26 22.42
CA PHE A 199 -3.05 3.76 22.65
C PHE A 199 -3.80 4.57 23.70
N GLU A 200 -3.14 4.89 24.83
CA GLU A 200 -3.74 5.71 25.89
C GLU A 200 -4.07 7.13 25.42
N ARG A 201 -3.25 7.73 24.54
CA ARG A 201 -3.53 9.05 23.95
C ARG A 201 -4.77 9.04 23.05
N TYR A 202 -5.07 7.90 22.43
CA TYR A 202 -6.23 7.73 21.54
C TYR A 202 -7.43 7.05 22.21
N GLY A 203 -7.43 6.90 23.55
CA GLY A 203 -8.59 6.39 24.29
C GLY A 203 -8.67 4.86 24.41
N TYR A 204 -7.56 4.15 24.21
CA TYR A 204 -7.49 2.69 24.32
C TYR A 204 -6.59 2.28 25.51
N PRO A 205 -7.04 2.46 26.77
CA PRO A 205 -6.25 2.10 27.95
C PRO A 205 -6.04 0.58 28.04
N GLY A 206 -4.87 0.18 28.52
CA GLY A 206 -4.52 -1.24 28.73
C GLY A 206 -4.06 -1.99 27.47
N VAL A 207 -4.20 -1.41 26.27
CA VAL A 207 -3.69 -2.00 25.04
C VAL A 207 -2.18 -1.84 24.97
N LYS A 208 -1.49 -2.96 24.78
CA LYS A 208 -0.04 -3.02 24.58
C LYS A 208 0.28 -3.98 23.45
N VAL A 209 1.10 -3.53 22.51
CA VAL A 209 1.59 -4.38 21.43
C VAL A 209 3.10 -4.22 21.28
N ASN A 210 3.76 -5.29 20.84
CA ASN A 210 5.16 -5.20 20.42
C ASN A 210 5.22 -4.82 18.93
N THR A 211 6.39 -4.39 18.45
CA THR A 211 6.58 -3.97 17.06
C THR A 211 6.35 -5.10 16.04
N HIS A 212 6.53 -6.37 16.44
CA HIS A 212 6.31 -7.53 15.56
C HIS A 212 4.83 -7.93 15.44
N ALA A 213 3.97 -7.58 16.40
CA ALA A 213 2.56 -7.96 16.44
C ALA A 213 1.82 -7.50 15.18
N PHE A 214 2.12 -6.31 14.66
CA PHE A 214 1.54 -5.81 13.41
C PHE A 214 1.88 -6.68 12.21
N ARG A 215 3.10 -7.23 12.16
CA ARG A 215 3.53 -8.13 11.08
C ARG A 215 2.85 -9.50 11.20
N HIS A 216 2.67 -9.98 12.42
CA HIS A 216 1.90 -11.19 12.69
C HIS A 216 0.44 -11.04 12.25
N GLU A 217 -0.22 -9.95 12.64
CA GLU A 217 -1.61 -9.67 12.25
C GLU A 217 -1.77 -9.53 10.74
N LEU A 218 -0.87 -8.79 10.08
CA LEU A 218 -0.89 -8.64 8.62
C LEU A 218 -0.76 -10.00 7.92
N ASN A 219 0.14 -10.85 8.40
CA ASN A 219 0.31 -12.20 7.87
C ASN A 219 -0.94 -13.06 8.08
N THR A 220 -1.59 -12.97 9.25
CA THR A 220 -2.86 -13.66 9.52
C THR A 220 -3.94 -13.21 8.53
N GLN A 221 -4.08 -11.90 8.29
CA GLN A 221 -5.08 -11.38 7.34
C GLN A 221 -4.80 -11.80 5.90
N MET A 222 -3.53 -11.86 5.47
CA MET A 222 -3.16 -12.37 4.14
C MET A 222 -3.53 -13.84 3.96
N ARG A 223 -3.37 -14.67 4.99
CA ARG A 223 -3.80 -16.07 4.93
C ARG A 223 -5.31 -16.21 4.90
N LYS A 224 -6.03 -15.43 5.71
CA LYS A 224 -7.51 -15.36 5.67
C LYS A 224 -8.03 -14.95 4.29
N ALA A 225 -7.28 -14.11 3.57
CA ALA A 225 -7.56 -13.75 2.18
C ALA A 225 -7.17 -14.83 1.15
N GLY A 226 -6.64 -15.99 1.58
CA GLY A 226 -6.31 -17.13 0.73
C GLY A 226 -4.90 -17.12 0.13
N LEU A 227 -4.00 -16.21 0.56
CA LEU A 227 -2.64 -16.19 0.01
C LEU A 227 -1.82 -17.40 0.49
N SER A 228 -1.08 -18.01 -0.43
CA SER A 228 -0.16 -19.09 -0.09
C SER A 228 1.02 -18.58 0.76
N GLN A 229 1.62 -19.49 1.53
CA GLN A 229 2.78 -19.15 2.36
C GLN A 229 3.95 -18.56 1.53
N LEU A 230 4.13 -19.05 0.30
CA LEU A 230 5.15 -18.57 -0.61
C LEU A 230 4.92 -17.11 -1.02
N LEU A 231 3.67 -16.73 -1.33
CA LEU A 231 3.32 -15.35 -1.66
C LEU A 231 3.48 -14.42 -0.46
N ILE A 232 3.11 -14.89 0.74
CA ILE A 232 3.28 -14.13 1.97
C ILE A 232 4.77 -13.92 2.27
N ASP A 233 5.61 -14.93 2.05
CA ASP A 233 7.05 -14.83 2.27
C ASP A 233 7.72 -13.91 1.25
N ALA A 234 7.31 -13.97 -0.03
CA ALA A 234 7.75 -13.04 -1.06
C ALA A 234 7.36 -11.59 -0.72
N PHE A 235 6.08 -11.33 -0.38
CA PHE A 235 5.60 -10.00 0.04
C PHE A 235 6.37 -9.50 1.27
N SER A 236 6.65 -10.40 2.20
CA SER A 236 7.35 -10.12 3.44
C SER A 236 8.88 -9.97 3.27
N GLY A 237 9.43 -10.21 2.07
CA GLY A 237 10.85 -10.18 1.79
C GLY A 237 11.66 -11.26 2.52
N ARG A 238 11.08 -12.45 2.73
CA ARG A 238 11.71 -13.55 3.49
C ARG A 238 12.38 -14.55 2.56
N SER A 239 13.53 -15.08 2.99
CA SER A 239 14.23 -16.17 2.34
C SER A 239 13.89 -17.56 2.91
N SER A 240 13.40 -17.65 4.16
CA SER A 240 12.92 -18.91 4.79
C SER A 240 12.07 -18.65 6.07
N MET A 241 11.46 -19.70 6.65
CA MET A 241 10.86 -19.73 8.00
C MET A 241 9.60 -18.86 8.27
N GLY A 242 8.78 -18.58 7.26
CA GLY A 242 7.57 -17.76 7.45
C GLY A 242 6.43 -18.41 8.27
N SER A 243 6.47 -19.73 8.49
CA SER A 243 5.47 -20.48 9.25
C SER A 243 5.42 -20.15 10.75
N VAL A 244 6.51 -19.62 11.33
CA VAL A 244 6.59 -19.21 12.76
C VAL A 244 5.69 -17.99 13.07
N TYR A 245 5.24 -17.29 12.03
CA TYR A 245 4.34 -16.15 12.13
C TYR A 245 2.87 -16.54 11.94
N ASN A 246 2.57 -17.83 11.84
CA ASN A 246 1.21 -18.33 11.70
C ASN A 246 0.53 -18.40 13.07
N HIS A 247 -0.53 -17.62 13.26
CA HIS A 247 -1.39 -17.69 14.44
C HIS A 247 -2.80 -18.15 14.12
N GLU A 248 -3.06 -18.65 12.90
CA GLU A 248 -4.32 -19.32 12.61
C GLU A 248 -4.47 -20.54 13.53
N THR A 249 -5.61 -20.63 14.20
CA THR A 249 -5.90 -21.80 15.02
C THR A 249 -6.20 -23.01 14.14
N VAL A 250 -6.14 -24.22 14.73
CA VAL A 250 -6.50 -25.45 14.01
C VAL A 250 -7.97 -25.39 13.58
N GLU A 251 -8.82 -24.76 14.38
CA GLU A 251 -10.24 -24.54 14.11
C GLU A 251 -10.44 -23.59 12.93
N GLU A 252 -9.71 -22.46 12.86
CA GLU A 252 -9.76 -21.53 11.72
C GLU A 252 -9.28 -22.21 10.43
N ARG A 253 -8.24 -23.04 10.52
CA ARG A 253 -7.72 -23.81 9.38
C ARG A 253 -8.71 -24.90 8.94
N THR A 254 -9.40 -25.53 9.89
CA THR A 254 -10.43 -26.55 9.62
C THR A 254 -11.67 -25.90 9.00
N GLN A 255 -12.07 -24.72 9.46
CA GLN A 255 -13.15 -23.94 8.87
C GLN A 255 -12.78 -23.50 7.45
N GLY A 256 -11.56 -22.99 7.22
CA GLY A 256 -11.09 -22.69 5.86
C GLY A 256 -11.07 -23.92 4.96
N VAL A 257 -10.61 -25.08 5.44
CA VAL A 257 -10.69 -26.33 4.66
C VAL A 257 -12.13 -26.75 4.41
N ALA A 258 -13.05 -26.59 5.38
CA ALA A 258 -14.47 -26.90 5.22
C ALA A 258 -15.18 -25.96 4.23
N ASP A 259 -14.79 -24.68 4.23
CA ASP A 259 -15.29 -23.66 3.29
C ASP A 259 -14.73 -23.86 1.88
N TYR A 260 -13.59 -24.53 1.71
CA TYR A 260 -13.00 -24.87 0.40
C TYR A 260 -13.14 -26.35 0.01
N HIS A 261 -13.81 -27.17 0.84
CA HIS A 261 -14.01 -28.58 0.53
C HIS A 261 -15.04 -28.71 -0.62
N PRO A 262 -14.72 -29.39 -1.73
CA PRO A 262 -15.62 -29.49 -2.89
C PRO A 262 -16.99 -30.09 -2.57
N LYS A 263 -17.08 -30.88 -1.49
CA LYS A 263 -18.32 -31.58 -1.10
C LYS A 263 -19.34 -30.72 -0.33
N THR A 264 -19.01 -29.49 0.06
CA THR A 264 -19.89 -28.58 0.84
C THR A 264 -20.34 -27.35 0.07
N LYS A 265 -19.90 -27.16 -1.18
CA LYS A 265 -20.03 -25.90 -1.93
C LYS A 265 -20.94 -25.93 -3.16
N HIS A 266 -21.87 -26.88 -3.25
CA HIS A 266 -22.98 -26.72 -4.17
C HIS A 266 -24.06 -25.89 -3.48
N GLY A 267 -24.27 -24.64 -3.92
CA GLY A 267 -25.61 -24.09 -3.84
C GLY A 267 -26.49 -25.04 -4.63
N THR A 268 -27.30 -25.84 -3.94
CA THR A 268 -28.24 -26.76 -4.58
C THR A 268 -29.06 -26.01 -5.62
N ALA A 269 -29.49 -26.65 -6.70
CA ALA A 269 -30.32 -26.02 -7.72
C ALA A 269 -31.50 -25.24 -7.11
N ALA A 270 -32.04 -25.75 -5.99
CA ALA A 270 -33.02 -25.08 -5.15
C ALA A 270 -32.55 -23.73 -4.54
N LEU A 271 -31.35 -23.67 -3.94
CA LEU A 271 -30.81 -22.42 -3.36
C LEU A 271 -30.53 -21.37 -4.43
N ARG A 272 -29.99 -21.80 -5.59
CA ARG A 272 -29.78 -20.91 -6.73
C ARG A 272 -31.10 -20.33 -7.22
N LEU A 273 -32.11 -21.18 -7.37
CA LEU A 273 -33.43 -20.77 -7.82
C LEU A 273 -34.08 -19.78 -6.85
N ASP A 274 -33.94 -20.01 -5.54
CA ASP A 274 -34.45 -19.11 -4.51
C ASP A 274 -33.79 -17.72 -4.60
N LYS A 275 -32.46 -17.67 -4.70
CA LYS A 275 -31.70 -16.41 -4.87
C LYS A 275 -32.12 -15.65 -6.13
N VAL A 276 -32.33 -16.38 -7.23
CA VAL A 276 -32.80 -15.81 -8.51
C VAL A 276 -34.21 -15.24 -8.37
N LYS A 277 -35.15 -15.97 -7.77
CA LYS A 277 -36.54 -15.52 -7.56
C LYS A 277 -36.65 -14.33 -6.61
N THR A 278 -35.76 -14.26 -5.62
CA THR A 278 -35.74 -13.19 -4.62
C THR A 278 -34.82 -12.02 -5.00
N ASN A 279 -34.21 -12.06 -6.19
CA ASN A 279 -33.20 -11.08 -6.64
C ASN A 279 -32.05 -10.86 -5.65
N GLN A 280 -31.66 -11.90 -4.91
CA GLN A 280 -30.48 -11.85 -4.07
C GLN A 280 -29.19 -11.85 -4.91
N PRO A 281 -28.09 -11.26 -4.42
CA PRO A 281 -26.80 -11.35 -5.07
C PRO A 281 -26.38 -12.81 -5.28
N LEU A 282 -25.97 -13.13 -6.51
CA LEU A 282 -25.40 -14.44 -6.88
C LEU A 282 -23.89 -14.32 -6.98
N SER A 283 -23.17 -15.31 -6.43
CA SER A 283 -21.73 -15.46 -6.63
C SER A 283 -21.44 -16.34 -7.86
N LEU A 284 -20.18 -16.42 -8.29
CA LEU A 284 -19.78 -17.26 -9.41
C LEU A 284 -19.87 -18.74 -9.02
N THR A 285 -19.50 -19.06 -7.78
CA THR A 285 -19.66 -20.41 -7.19
C THR A 285 -21.10 -20.88 -7.14
N ASP A 286 -22.08 -19.96 -7.09
CA ASP A 286 -23.49 -20.32 -7.16
C ASP A 286 -23.85 -20.91 -8.54
N VAL A 287 -23.13 -20.62 -9.63
CA VAL A 287 -23.51 -20.98 -11.00
C VAL A 287 -22.54 -21.90 -11.73
N MET A 288 -21.27 -21.94 -11.33
CA MET A 288 -20.27 -22.84 -11.92
C MET A 288 -19.14 -23.16 -10.96
N GLU A 289 -18.42 -24.24 -11.25
CA GLU A 289 -17.22 -24.60 -10.50
C GLU A 289 -16.07 -23.65 -10.83
N LEU A 290 -15.42 -23.13 -9.79
CA LEU A 290 -14.24 -22.29 -9.95
C LEU A 290 -13.03 -23.16 -10.34
N ARG A 291 -12.30 -22.71 -11.35
CA ARG A 291 -11.00 -23.30 -11.69
C ARG A 291 -9.94 -22.89 -10.68
N GLU A 292 -8.84 -23.63 -10.62
CA GLU A 292 -7.72 -23.31 -9.74
C GLU A 292 -7.19 -21.89 -10.04
N GLY A 293 -7.26 -21.01 -9.03
CA GLY A 293 -6.87 -19.60 -9.14
C GLY A 293 -7.98 -18.61 -9.51
N GLU A 294 -9.20 -19.07 -9.84
CA GLU A 294 -10.34 -18.17 -10.02
C GLU A 294 -10.89 -17.68 -8.68
N GLN A 295 -11.13 -16.37 -8.58
CA GLN A 295 -11.75 -15.75 -7.41
C GLN A 295 -13.27 -15.82 -7.51
N ASP A 296 -13.92 -16.15 -6.39
CA ASP A 296 -15.36 -16.04 -6.28
C ASP A 296 -15.77 -14.57 -6.30
N ARG A 297 -16.76 -14.23 -7.12
CA ARG A 297 -17.19 -12.86 -7.37
C ARG A 297 -18.69 -12.79 -7.58
N ILE A 298 -19.27 -11.63 -7.32
CA ILE A 298 -20.68 -11.37 -7.63
C ILE A 298 -20.85 -11.33 -9.17
N ILE A 299 -21.82 -12.09 -9.67
CA ILE A 299 -22.18 -12.13 -11.09
C ILE A 299 -23.39 -11.24 -11.35
N HIS A 300 -23.55 -10.80 -12.60
CA HIS A 300 -24.63 -9.89 -12.96
C HIS A 300 -25.90 -10.67 -13.33
N GLN A 301 -27.04 -10.25 -12.79
CA GLN A 301 -28.35 -10.69 -13.27
C GLN A 301 -28.81 -9.73 -14.36
N THR A 302 -29.03 -10.27 -15.56
CA THR A 302 -29.55 -9.56 -16.73
C THR A 302 -31.07 -9.78 -16.84
N HIS A 303 -31.72 -9.09 -17.77
CA HIS A 303 -33.13 -9.28 -18.06
C HIS A 303 -33.47 -10.68 -18.62
N LEU A 304 -32.51 -11.40 -19.20
CA LEU A 304 -32.72 -12.75 -19.78
C LEU A 304 -32.18 -13.90 -18.91
N GLY A 305 -31.18 -13.64 -18.07
CA GLY A 305 -30.52 -14.67 -17.28
C GLY A 305 -29.41 -14.12 -16.39
N VAL A 306 -28.44 -14.95 -16.05
CA VAL A 306 -27.20 -14.59 -15.36
C VAL A 306 -26.05 -14.39 -16.36
N CYS A 307 -25.14 -13.48 -16.04
CA CYS A 307 -23.96 -13.17 -16.83
C CYS A 307 -22.70 -13.37 -15.98
N VAL A 308 -21.86 -14.33 -16.38
CA VAL A 308 -20.62 -14.70 -15.66
C VAL A 308 -19.40 -13.85 -16.05
N HIS A 309 -19.62 -12.82 -16.85
CA HIS A 309 -18.57 -11.90 -17.28
C HIS A 309 -17.92 -11.16 -16.11
N ASN A 310 -16.58 -11.04 -16.15
CA ASN A 310 -15.84 -10.26 -15.16
C ASN A 310 -15.77 -8.77 -15.54
N PHE A 311 -16.81 -8.02 -15.15
CA PHE A 311 -16.90 -6.57 -15.37
C PHE A 311 -15.83 -5.75 -14.63
N ALA A 312 -15.16 -6.32 -13.62
CA ALA A 312 -14.05 -5.64 -12.96
C ALA A 312 -12.76 -5.64 -13.81
N SER A 313 -12.65 -6.56 -14.77
CA SER A 313 -11.48 -6.69 -15.63
C SER A 313 -11.66 -6.05 -17.00
N GLU A 314 -12.82 -6.23 -17.63
CA GLU A 314 -13.08 -5.72 -18.98
C GLU A 314 -14.57 -5.34 -19.15
N PRO A 315 -14.91 -4.40 -20.05
CA PRO A 315 -16.31 -4.12 -20.39
C PRO A 315 -16.92 -5.25 -21.24
N CYS A 316 -18.26 -5.27 -21.34
CA CYS A 316 -18.97 -6.31 -22.09
C CYS A 316 -18.54 -6.38 -23.57
N PRO A 317 -17.94 -7.51 -24.04
CA PRO A 317 -17.43 -7.61 -25.41
C PRO A 317 -18.54 -7.69 -26.47
N LYS A 318 -19.77 -7.97 -26.04
CA LYS A 318 -20.97 -8.14 -26.87
C LYS A 318 -21.89 -6.91 -26.83
N MET A 319 -21.54 -5.86 -26.08
CA MET A 319 -22.33 -4.62 -25.97
C MET A 319 -23.83 -4.86 -25.66
N GLY A 320 -24.13 -5.83 -24.79
CA GLY A 320 -25.52 -6.16 -24.43
C GLY A 320 -26.26 -7.09 -25.41
N ALA A 321 -25.61 -7.60 -26.46
CA ALA A 321 -26.16 -8.66 -27.32
C ALA A 321 -26.16 -10.03 -26.61
N CYS A 322 -26.95 -10.16 -25.53
CA CYS A 322 -26.94 -11.32 -24.64
C CYS A 322 -27.33 -12.64 -25.34
N LEU A 323 -28.28 -12.61 -26.27
CA LEU A 323 -28.69 -13.80 -27.04
C LEU A 323 -27.59 -14.33 -27.99
N ASP A 324 -26.54 -13.55 -28.22
CA ASP A 324 -25.37 -13.96 -29.03
C ASP A 324 -24.15 -14.35 -28.18
N CYS A 325 -24.30 -14.30 -26.86
CA CYS A 325 -23.21 -14.41 -25.90
C CYS A 325 -23.24 -15.77 -25.19
N GLY A 326 -22.16 -16.55 -25.27
CA GLY A 326 -22.06 -17.83 -24.56
C GLY A 326 -21.90 -17.69 -23.05
N ARG A 327 -21.67 -16.47 -22.55
CA ARG A 327 -21.61 -16.17 -21.10
C ARG A 327 -22.98 -15.94 -20.47
N LEU A 328 -24.07 -16.02 -21.25
CA LEU A 328 -25.45 -15.96 -20.77
C LEU A 328 -25.90 -17.34 -20.30
N GLY A 329 -26.35 -17.44 -19.05
CA GLY A 329 -27.01 -18.63 -18.51
C GLY A 329 -28.44 -18.33 -18.10
N CYS A 330 -29.41 -19.11 -18.54
CA CYS A 330 -30.81 -18.97 -18.14
C CYS A 330 -31.17 -20.01 -17.09
N VAL A 331 -31.85 -19.61 -16.01
CA VAL A 331 -32.16 -20.49 -14.87
C VAL A 331 -33.57 -21.05 -15.01
N LYS A 332 -33.71 -22.38 -15.07
CA LYS A 332 -35.00 -23.07 -15.14
C LYS A 332 -35.87 -22.74 -13.92
N GLY A 333 -37.09 -22.27 -14.16
CA GLY A 333 -38.05 -21.92 -13.11
C GLY A 333 -38.02 -20.45 -12.68
N ASP A 334 -37.19 -19.62 -13.31
CA ASP A 334 -37.34 -18.16 -13.27
C ASP A 334 -38.42 -17.72 -14.26
N ASP A 335 -39.65 -17.58 -13.75
CA ASP A 335 -40.83 -17.28 -14.56
C ASP A 335 -40.75 -15.86 -15.17
N VAL A 336 -40.05 -14.92 -14.53
CA VAL A 336 -39.89 -13.54 -15.00
C VAL A 336 -38.96 -13.49 -16.20
N LYS A 337 -37.76 -14.08 -16.08
CA LYS A 337 -36.79 -14.06 -17.18
C LYS A 337 -37.24 -14.94 -18.35
N LEU A 338 -37.98 -16.02 -18.09
CA LEU A 338 -38.65 -16.80 -19.14
C LEU A 338 -39.72 -15.96 -19.87
N GLY A 339 -40.48 -15.14 -19.13
CA GLY A 339 -41.40 -14.16 -19.72
C GLY A 339 -40.68 -13.18 -20.66
N ASN A 340 -39.58 -12.59 -20.19
CA ASN A 340 -38.76 -11.67 -20.98
C ASN A 340 -38.19 -12.33 -22.26
N LEU A 341 -37.76 -13.59 -22.18
CA LEU A 341 -37.32 -14.35 -23.36
C LEU A 341 -38.45 -14.53 -24.38
N LYS A 342 -39.68 -14.80 -23.93
CA LYS A 342 -40.85 -14.91 -24.82
C LYS A 342 -41.19 -13.58 -25.49
N GLU A 343 -41.08 -12.48 -24.76
CA GLU A 343 -41.26 -11.13 -25.32
C GLU A 343 -40.19 -10.82 -26.39
N GLU A 344 -38.92 -11.13 -26.11
CA GLU A 344 -37.82 -10.98 -27.08
C GLU A 344 -38.05 -11.87 -28.32
N ARG A 345 -38.48 -13.12 -28.15
CA ARG A 345 -38.86 -14.00 -29.26
C ARG A 345 -39.94 -13.36 -30.14
N ASP A 346 -41.01 -12.84 -29.53
CA ASP A 346 -42.12 -12.25 -30.26
C ASP A 346 -41.70 -10.97 -30.99
N ASP A 347 -40.77 -10.22 -30.42
CA ASP A 347 -40.18 -9.05 -31.09
C ASP A 347 -39.24 -9.43 -32.24
N LEU A 348 -38.43 -10.47 -32.06
CA LEU A 348 -37.58 -11.03 -33.11
C LEU A 348 -38.42 -11.52 -34.29
N LYS A 349 -39.57 -12.19 -34.05
CA LYS A 349 -40.52 -12.58 -35.11
C LYS A 349 -41.01 -11.37 -35.90
N ARG A 350 -41.51 -10.34 -35.22
CA ARG A 350 -41.98 -9.10 -35.88
C ARG A 350 -40.88 -8.41 -36.69
N ARG A 351 -39.63 -8.40 -36.20
CA ARG A 351 -38.49 -7.83 -36.92
C ARG A 351 -38.11 -8.68 -38.12
N LEU A 352 -38.17 -10.01 -38.00
CA LEU A 352 -37.89 -10.94 -39.08
C LEU A 352 -38.92 -10.79 -40.21
N ASP A 353 -40.22 -10.73 -39.89
CA ASP A 353 -41.28 -10.51 -40.89
C ASP A 353 -41.07 -9.22 -41.68
N LYS A 354 -40.68 -8.14 -40.99
CA LYS A 354 -40.33 -6.87 -41.64
C LYS A 354 -39.09 -6.99 -42.52
N ALA A 355 -38.09 -7.74 -42.08
CA ALA A 355 -36.86 -7.98 -42.83
C ALA A 355 -37.14 -8.80 -44.11
N LEU A 356 -37.93 -9.87 -44.01
CA LEU A 356 -38.39 -10.66 -45.16
C LEU A 356 -39.23 -9.83 -46.13
N GLY A 357 -40.11 -8.97 -45.62
CA GLY A 357 -40.87 -8.03 -46.45
C GLY A 357 -40.01 -6.95 -47.12
N ALA A 358 -38.86 -6.58 -46.55
CA ALA A 358 -37.89 -5.69 -47.17
C ALA A 358 -37.01 -6.42 -48.19
N GLN A 359 -36.67 -7.69 -47.92
CA GLN A 359 -35.94 -8.57 -48.82
C GLN A 359 -36.73 -8.83 -50.10
N SER A 360 -38.04 -9.05 -50.02
CA SER A 360 -38.90 -9.22 -51.20
C SER A 360 -39.00 -7.96 -52.07
N ARG A 361 -38.66 -6.79 -51.52
CA ARG A 361 -38.55 -5.51 -52.24
C ARG A 361 -37.11 -5.19 -52.68
N ASP A 362 -36.20 -6.16 -52.55
CA ASP A 362 -34.78 -6.05 -52.89
C ASP A 362 -34.07 -4.84 -52.22
N VAL A 363 -34.47 -4.54 -50.97
CA VAL A 363 -33.83 -3.48 -50.20
C VAL A 363 -32.42 -3.93 -49.81
N PHE A 364 -31.42 -3.10 -50.14
CA PHE A 364 -30.02 -3.37 -49.84
C PHE A 364 -29.81 -3.76 -48.37
N GLY A 365 -29.15 -4.90 -48.14
CA GLY A 365 -28.84 -5.43 -46.80
C GLY A 365 -29.98 -6.19 -46.10
N ALA A 366 -31.18 -6.25 -46.67
CA ALA A 366 -32.32 -6.93 -46.05
C ALA A 366 -32.13 -8.44 -45.91
N SER A 367 -31.50 -9.10 -46.89
CA SER A 367 -31.21 -10.55 -46.84
C SER A 367 -30.29 -10.92 -45.67
N GLU A 368 -29.20 -10.18 -45.48
CA GLU A 368 -28.27 -10.40 -44.36
C GLU A 368 -28.92 -10.13 -43.00
N TRP A 369 -29.79 -9.13 -42.94
CA TRP A 369 -30.54 -8.82 -41.73
C TRP A 369 -31.56 -9.91 -41.39
N ALA A 370 -32.29 -10.42 -42.39
CA ALA A 370 -33.22 -11.54 -42.23
C ALA A 370 -32.50 -12.80 -41.73
N LYS A 371 -31.35 -13.14 -42.31
CA LYS A 371 -30.52 -14.28 -41.86
C LYS A 371 -30.14 -14.15 -40.38
N LYS A 372 -29.56 -13.01 -39.98
CA LYS A 372 -29.14 -12.78 -38.58
C LYS A 372 -30.29 -12.81 -37.59
N LEU A 373 -31.46 -12.27 -37.98
CA LEU A 373 -32.66 -12.33 -37.15
C LEU A 373 -33.21 -13.76 -37.03
N GLY A 374 -33.16 -14.54 -38.11
CA GLY A 374 -33.54 -15.94 -38.12
C GLY A 374 -32.69 -16.77 -37.16
N GLU A 375 -31.36 -16.64 -37.22
CA GLU A 375 -30.43 -17.31 -36.30
C GLU A 375 -30.70 -16.95 -34.83
N LYS A 376 -30.92 -15.67 -34.54
CA LYS A 376 -31.26 -15.20 -33.19
C LYS A 376 -32.60 -15.73 -32.70
N LEU A 377 -33.60 -15.73 -33.57
CA LEU A 377 -34.94 -16.23 -33.25
C LEU A 377 -34.88 -17.71 -32.91
N PHE A 378 -34.21 -18.51 -33.75
CA PHE A 378 -34.00 -19.93 -33.52
C PHE A 378 -33.36 -20.21 -32.16
N LYS A 379 -32.24 -19.53 -31.84
CA LYS A 379 -31.58 -19.67 -30.53
C LYS A 379 -32.49 -19.29 -29.36
N CYS A 380 -33.27 -18.22 -29.52
CA CYS A 380 -34.22 -17.80 -28.49
C CYS A 380 -35.32 -18.84 -28.28
N GLU A 381 -35.84 -19.46 -29.35
CA GLU A 381 -36.85 -20.51 -29.28
C GLU A 381 -36.30 -21.80 -28.65
N GLU A 382 -35.09 -22.22 -29.01
CA GLU A 382 -34.38 -23.35 -28.41
C GLU A 382 -34.14 -23.16 -26.91
N LEU A 383 -33.72 -21.96 -26.49
CA LEU A 383 -33.57 -21.63 -25.07
C LEU A 383 -34.90 -21.73 -24.33
N ILE A 384 -35.98 -21.18 -24.90
CA ILE A 384 -37.34 -21.27 -24.31
C ILE A 384 -37.78 -22.73 -24.21
N GLN A 385 -37.63 -23.51 -25.28
CA GLN A 385 -38.03 -24.92 -25.31
C GLN A 385 -37.28 -25.75 -24.27
N THR A 386 -35.97 -25.52 -24.14
CA THR A 386 -35.13 -26.17 -23.13
C THR A 386 -35.55 -25.77 -21.71
N LEU A 387 -35.84 -24.48 -21.50
CA LEU A 387 -36.35 -23.95 -20.23
C LEU A 387 -37.81 -24.34 -19.95
N GLU A 388 -38.57 -24.85 -20.91
CA GLU A 388 -39.93 -25.36 -20.71
C GLU A 388 -39.96 -26.88 -20.57
N ASN A 389 -38.91 -27.59 -21.01
CA ASN A 389 -38.78 -29.03 -20.89
C ASN A 389 -39.01 -29.50 -19.43
N PRO A 390 -40.02 -30.35 -19.15
CA PRO A 390 -40.33 -30.82 -17.81
C PRO A 390 -39.26 -31.77 -17.24
N GLY A 391 -38.42 -32.36 -18.09
CA GLY A 391 -37.31 -33.20 -17.68
C GLY A 391 -36.11 -32.43 -17.09
N LEU A 392 -36.07 -31.11 -17.27
CA LEU A 392 -35.01 -30.27 -16.71
C LEU A 392 -35.36 -29.84 -15.27
N GLU A 393 -34.46 -30.14 -14.33
CA GLU A 393 -34.65 -29.79 -12.91
C GLU A 393 -34.77 -28.27 -12.71
N LYS A 394 -35.68 -27.86 -11.83
CA LYS A 394 -35.81 -26.45 -11.45
C LYS A 394 -34.53 -25.95 -10.77
N GLY A 395 -34.01 -24.83 -11.24
CA GLY A 395 -32.72 -24.28 -10.81
C GLY A 395 -31.51 -24.75 -11.62
N ALA A 396 -31.70 -25.66 -12.58
CA ALA A 396 -30.68 -25.96 -13.59
C ALA A 396 -30.41 -24.73 -14.47
N ILE A 397 -29.18 -24.62 -14.97
CA ILE A 397 -28.76 -23.53 -15.84
C ILE A 397 -28.65 -24.06 -17.27
N VAL A 398 -29.29 -23.36 -18.20
CA VAL A 398 -29.14 -23.56 -19.64
C VAL A 398 -28.21 -22.48 -20.16
N TRP A 399 -27.01 -22.87 -20.60
CA TRP A 399 -26.04 -21.95 -21.17
C TRP A 399 -26.33 -21.70 -22.65
N ASN A 400 -26.18 -20.44 -23.05
CA ASN A 400 -26.33 -20.06 -24.45
C ASN A 400 -25.07 -20.41 -25.26
N VAL A 401 -25.20 -20.46 -26.58
CA VAL A 401 -24.10 -20.73 -27.52
C VAL A 401 -23.60 -19.43 -28.14
N ASP A 402 -22.30 -19.16 -27.98
CA ASP A 402 -21.67 -17.98 -28.55
C ASP A 402 -21.63 -18.06 -30.08
N ASN A 403 -21.93 -16.95 -30.77
CA ASN A 403 -21.79 -16.87 -32.24
C ASN A 403 -20.40 -16.41 -32.70
N GLY A 404 -19.43 -16.33 -31.79
CA GLY A 404 -18.07 -15.88 -32.04
C GLY A 404 -17.93 -14.37 -32.27
N TRP A 405 -19.01 -13.60 -32.48
CA TRP A 405 -18.95 -12.19 -32.84
C TRP A 405 -18.57 -11.29 -31.66
N THR A 406 -17.59 -10.40 -31.83
CA THR A 406 -17.31 -9.28 -30.90
C THR A 406 -16.88 -8.06 -31.71
N LEU A 407 -16.96 -6.86 -31.12
CA LEU A 407 -16.48 -5.63 -31.78
C LEU A 407 -15.02 -5.77 -32.21
N THR A 408 -14.18 -6.31 -31.34
CA THR A 408 -12.75 -6.53 -31.59
C THR A 408 -12.53 -7.53 -32.73
N LYS A 409 -13.19 -8.69 -32.70
CA LYS A 409 -13.06 -9.70 -33.77
C LYS A 409 -13.52 -9.15 -35.12
N ASN A 410 -14.60 -8.37 -35.13
CA ASN A 410 -15.08 -7.72 -36.35
C ASN A 410 -14.09 -6.67 -36.88
N ALA A 411 -13.53 -5.81 -36.01
CA ALA A 411 -12.53 -4.83 -36.41
C ALA A 411 -11.26 -5.49 -36.98
N VAL A 412 -10.82 -6.58 -36.37
CA VAL A 412 -9.66 -7.37 -36.83
C VAL A 412 -9.94 -8.03 -38.19
N ALA A 413 -11.14 -8.60 -38.37
CA ALA A 413 -11.57 -9.16 -39.66
C ALA A 413 -11.64 -8.09 -40.76
N MET A 414 -12.24 -6.93 -40.47
CA MET A 414 -12.31 -5.79 -41.40
C MET A 414 -10.93 -5.23 -41.77
N SER A 415 -9.94 -5.40 -40.90
CA SER A 415 -8.54 -5.01 -41.14
C SER A 415 -7.75 -6.06 -41.93
N GLY A 416 -8.37 -7.19 -42.31
CA GLY A 416 -7.73 -8.28 -43.05
C GLY A 416 -6.72 -9.11 -42.24
N LEU A 417 -6.72 -8.97 -40.91
CA LEU A 417 -5.73 -9.59 -40.03
C LEU A 417 -6.07 -11.05 -39.65
N ILE A 418 -7.33 -11.47 -39.85
CA ILE A 418 -7.80 -12.83 -39.60
C ILE A 418 -8.83 -13.19 -40.69
N GLU A 419 -8.71 -14.38 -41.29
CA GLU A 419 -9.82 -14.99 -42.04
C GLU A 419 -10.90 -15.45 -41.07
N VAL A 420 -12.15 -15.05 -41.28
CA VAL A 420 -13.28 -15.46 -40.43
C VAL A 420 -13.53 -16.95 -40.59
N LYS A 421 -12.80 -17.78 -39.85
CA LYS A 421 -13.16 -19.18 -39.58
C LYS A 421 -13.84 -19.23 -38.22
N VAL A 422 -15.04 -19.81 -38.21
CA VAL A 422 -15.82 -20.12 -37.00
C VAL A 422 -14.91 -20.93 -36.08
N ILE A 423 -14.57 -20.38 -34.92
CA ILE A 423 -13.74 -21.07 -33.93
C ILE A 423 -14.68 -21.98 -33.15
N GLU A 424 -14.66 -23.26 -33.49
CA GLU A 424 -15.12 -24.34 -32.62
C GLU A 424 -14.13 -24.50 -31.47
N GLU A 425 -14.51 -24.14 -30.25
CA GLU A 425 -13.84 -24.65 -29.05
C GLU A 425 -14.90 -24.99 -27.99
N HIS A 426 -15.29 -26.25 -27.97
CA HIS A 426 -15.87 -26.91 -26.79
C HIS A 426 -14.74 -27.45 -25.91
N PRO A 427 -14.89 -27.38 -24.58
CA PRO A 427 -14.69 -28.54 -23.72
C PRO A 427 -16.05 -29.09 -23.30
N ALA A 428 -16.18 -30.41 -23.41
CA ALA A 428 -17.41 -31.17 -23.27
C ALA A 428 -18.18 -30.88 -21.96
N GLN A 429 -19.42 -30.44 -22.11
CA GLN A 429 -20.55 -30.62 -21.19
C GLN A 429 -21.81 -30.54 -22.06
N GLU A 430 -22.72 -31.51 -21.89
CA GLU A 430 -23.91 -31.78 -22.71
C GLU A 430 -24.52 -30.51 -23.36
N ALA A 431 -24.07 -30.23 -24.58
CA ALA A 431 -24.50 -29.09 -25.36
C ALA A 431 -25.58 -29.55 -26.34
N LEU A 432 -26.53 -28.65 -26.63
CA LEU A 432 -27.48 -28.76 -27.74
C LEU A 432 -26.72 -29.02 -29.05
N SER A 433 -27.40 -29.68 -29.99
CA SER A 433 -26.86 -30.13 -31.27
C SER A 433 -26.01 -29.07 -31.95
N SER A 434 -24.90 -29.51 -32.55
CA SER A 434 -23.91 -28.62 -33.14
C SER A 434 -24.54 -27.70 -34.19
N LEU A 435 -23.95 -26.52 -34.40
CA LEU A 435 -24.42 -25.56 -35.41
C LEU A 435 -24.43 -26.18 -36.83
N ASP A 436 -23.59 -27.19 -37.04
CA ASP A 436 -23.49 -27.97 -38.28
C ASP A 436 -24.71 -28.89 -38.49
N ASP A 437 -25.27 -29.45 -37.42
CA ASP A 437 -26.51 -30.25 -37.48
C ASP A 437 -27.72 -29.38 -37.88
N VAL A 438 -27.71 -28.10 -37.51
CA VAL A 438 -28.77 -27.11 -37.81
C VAL A 438 -28.72 -26.65 -39.27
N LEU A 439 -27.51 -26.48 -39.83
CA LEU A 439 -27.34 -26.18 -41.25
C LEU A 439 -27.78 -27.34 -42.15
N ALA A 440 -27.61 -28.58 -41.71
CA ALA A 440 -28.07 -29.76 -42.43
C ALA A 440 -29.62 -29.86 -42.48
N LEU A 441 -30.30 -29.57 -41.36
CA LEU A 441 -31.76 -29.57 -41.27
C LEU A 441 -32.43 -28.47 -42.12
N LEU A 442 -31.80 -27.31 -42.24
CA LEU A 442 -32.33 -26.22 -43.09
C LEU A 442 -32.23 -26.56 -44.58
N ASN A 443 -31.21 -27.30 -45.01
CA ASN A 443 -31.08 -27.76 -46.39
C ASN A 443 -32.11 -28.86 -46.75
N GLU A 444 -32.61 -29.63 -45.78
CA GLU A 444 -33.66 -30.64 -46.00
C GLU A 444 -35.06 -30.01 -46.13
N ILE A 445 -35.25 -28.77 -45.67
CA ILE A 445 -36.53 -28.04 -45.75
C ILE A 445 -36.68 -27.30 -47.10
N GLU A 446 -35.58 -27.06 -47.82
CA GLU A 446 -35.56 -26.46 -49.16
C GLU A 446 -35.48 -27.50 -50.30
N GLY A 447 -35.70 -28.79 -50.01
CA GLY A 447 -35.78 -29.90 -50.98
C GLY A 447 -37.19 -30.26 -51.41
#